data_AF-A0A7J2JXD1-F1
#
_entry.id   AF-A0A7J2JXD1-F1
#
_cell.length_a   1.000
_cell.length_b   1.000
_cell.length_c   1.000
_cell.angle_alpha   90.00
_cell.angle_beta   90.00
_cell.angle_gamma   90.00
#
_symmetry.space_group_name_H-M   'P 1'
#
loop_
_entity.id
_entity.type
_entity.pdbx_description
1 polymer ?
#
loop_
_entity_poly.entity_id
_entity_poly.type
_entity_poly.pdbx_seq_one_letter_code
_entity_poly.pdbx_strand_id
1 'polypeptide(L)'
;MGEVLEFKFRTGRFTLDYNKCDGCTGLYCVKACSLYGRNVLRIKGGRPTIFVSPEEAGRMCIECLACEVECSLKGKGAIRIELPIPGLEEYRARWRR
;
A
#
# COMPACT_ATOMS: atom_id res chain seq x y z
N MET A 1 7.75 10.11 -16.61
CA MET A 1 7.76 8.73 -16.09
C MET A 1 7.61 8.82 -14.59
N GLY A 2 6.49 8.35 -14.05
CA GLY A 2 6.20 8.46 -12.63
C GLY A 2 7.09 7.54 -11.80
N GLU A 3 7.60 8.04 -10.67
CA GLU A 3 8.30 7.21 -9.69
C GLU A 3 7.26 6.35 -8.96
N VAL A 4 7.48 5.04 -8.91
CA VAL A 4 6.60 4.07 -8.25
C VAL A 4 7.44 3.14 -7.38
N LEU A 5 7.00 2.93 -6.14
CA LEU A 5 7.51 1.85 -5.30
C LEU A 5 6.53 0.68 -5.34
N GLU A 6 7.02 -0.51 -5.68
CA GLU A 6 6.22 -1.73 -5.64
C GLU A 6 6.96 -2.88 -4.98
N PHE A 7 6.19 -3.77 -4.36
CA PHE A 7 6.68 -5.08 -3.92
C PHE A 7 5.55 -6.09 -3.86
N LYS A 8 5.90 -7.37 -4.02
CA LYS A 8 4.98 -8.49 -3.83
C LYS A 8 5.12 -9.01 -2.40
N PHE A 9 4.01 -9.36 -1.79
CA PHE A 9 3.95 -10.12 -0.55
C PHE A 9 3.28 -11.48 -0.83
N ARG A 10 2.98 -12.26 0.20
CA ARG A 10 2.61 -13.68 0.03
C ARG A 10 1.32 -13.87 -0.75
N THR A 11 0.31 -13.01 -0.56
CA THR A 11 -0.99 -13.16 -1.23
C THR A 11 -1.34 -12.06 -2.24
N GLY A 12 -0.43 -11.13 -2.53
CA GLY A 12 -0.73 -10.01 -3.42
C GLY A 12 0.40 -9.02 -3.63
N ARG A 13 0.05 -7.77 -3.91
CA ARG A 13 0.99 -6.70 -4.28
C ARG A 13 0.69 -5.37 -3.60
N PHE A 14 1.75 -4.66 -3.22
CA PHE A 14 1.74 -3.27 -2.80
C PHE A 14 2.23 -2.38 -3.95
N THR A 15 1.58 -1.23 -4.14
CA THR A 15 2.05 -0.17 -5.03
C THR A 15 1.87 1.19 -4.38
N LEU A 16 2.86 2.06 -4.51
CA LEU A 16 2.86 3.45 -4.09
C LEU A 16 3.26 4.33 -5.27
N ASP A 17 2.32 5.17 -5.71
CA ASP A 17 2.52 6.15 -6.78
C ASP A 17 2.99 7.50 -6.19
N TYR A 18 4.28 7.82 -6.35
CA TYR A 18 4.84 9.04 -5.76
C TYR A 18 4.32 10.32 -6.40
N ASN A 19 3.77 10.28 -7.62
CA ASN A 19 3.19 11.48 -8.25
C ASN A 19 1.93 11.94 -7.50
N LYS A 20 1.23 11.00 -6.85
CA LYS A 20 0.08 11.31 -5.99
C LYS A 20 0.50 11.74 -4.59
N CYS A 21 1.73 11.47 -4.18
CA CYS A 21 2.24 11.87 -2.86
C CYS A 21 2.60 13.35 -2.74
N ASP A 22 2.66 14.09 -3.85
CA ASP A 22 3.09 15.47 -3.81
C ASP A 22 2.14 16.35 -2.98
N GLY A 23 2.72 17.19 -2.12
CA GLY A 23 1.98 18.00 -1.14
C GLY A 23 1.25 17.20 -0.03
N CYS A 24 1.52 15.91 0.15
CA CYS A 24 0.99 15.13 1.28
C CYS A 24 1.80 15.39 2.57
N THR A 25 1.28 16.24 3.45
CA THR A 25 1.96 16.57 4.73
C THR A 25 1.62 15.61 5.86
N GLY A 26 0.44 14.98 5.83
CA GLY A 26 -0.05 14.15 6.94
C GLY A 26 0.63 12.79 7.06
N LEU A 27 1.13 12.23 5.95
CA LEU A 27 1.82 10.92 5.88
C LEU A 27 1.11 9.81 6.71
N TYR A 28 -0.23 9.85 6.74
CA TYR A 28 -1.06 8.98 7.58
C TYR A 28 -0.82 7.50 7.28
N CYS A 29 -0.47 7.15 6.03
CA CYS A 29 -0.09 5.80 5.66
C CYS A 29 1.12 5.26 6.43
N VAL A 30 2.14 6.09 6.69
CA VAL A 30 3.32 5.71 7.46
C VAL A 30 2.95 5.50 8.92
N LYS A 31 2.15 6.42 9.49
CA LYS A 31 1.62 6.27 10.86
C LYS A 31 0.79 5.00 11.00
N ALA A 32 -0.08 4.71 10.04
CA ALA A 32 -0.92 3.52 10.04
C ALA A 32 -0.09 2.23 9.96
N CYS A 33 0.93 2.19 9.09
CA CYS A 33 1.83 1.05 8.96
C CYS A 33 2.61 0.77 10.25
N SER A 34 2.96 1.82 10.99
CA SER A 34 3.60 1.72 12.31
C SER A 34 2.65 1.24 13.41
N LEU A 35 1.42 1.75 13.45
CA LEU A 35 0.44 1.44 14.51
C LEU A 35 -0.23 0.07 14.34
N TYR A 36 -0.61 -0.29 13.11
CA TYR A 36 -1.43 -1.48 12.84
C TYR A 36 -0.66 -2.58 12.10
N GLY A 37 0.48 -2.23 11.49
CA GLY A 37 1.28 -3.14 10.67
C GLY A 37 2.58 -3.56 11.36
N ARG A 38 3.62 -3.72 10.53
CA ARG A 38 4.98 -4.08 10.95
C ARG A 38 6.00 -2.95 10.73
N ASN A 39 5.53 -1.71 10.61
CA ASN A 39 6.37 -0.52 10.45
C ASN A 39 7.34 -0.61 9.24
N VAL A 40 6.83 -1.15 8.13
CA VAL A 40 7.57 -1.31 6.86
C VAL A 40 7.80 0.05 6.18
N LEU A 41 6.78 0.91 6.19
CA LEU A 41 6.88 2.27 5.67
C LEU A 41 7.58 3.21 6.67
N ARG A 42 8.45 4.08 6.17
CA ARG A 42 9.17 5.12 6.90
C ARG A 42 9.10 6.45 6.16
N ILE A 43 9.52 7.52 6.83
CA ILE A 43 9.60 8.86 6.23
C ILE A 43 11.05 9.14 5.84
N LYS A 44 11.29 9.48 4.57
CA LYS A 44 12.59 9.99 4.08
C LYS A 44 12.32 11.11 3.08
N GLY A 45 12.95 12.27 3.29
CA GLY A 45 12.75 13.43 2.42
C GLY A 45 11.28 13.89 2.32
N GLY A 46 10.51 13.74 3.41
CA GLY A 46 9.09 14.10 3.44
C GLY A 46 8.17 13.16 2.66
N ARG A 47 8.66 12.02 2.18
CA ARG A 47 7.89 11.03 1.42
C ARG A 47 7.88 9.66 2.13
N PRO A 48 6.81 8.86 1.95
CA PRO A 48 6.78 7.48 2.43
C PRO A 48 7.78 6.63 1.63
N THR A 49 8.63 5.87 2.30
CA THR A 49 9.62 4.98 1.68
C THR A 49 9.73 3.66 2.46
N ILE A 50 10.54 2.72 1.99
CA ILE A 50 10.96 1.53 2.74
C ILE A 50 12.44 1.64 3.10
N PHE A 51 12.84 1.05 4.22
CA PHE A 51 14.24 1.04 4.68
C PHE A 51 14.94 -0.30 4.42
N VAL A 52 14.19 -1.28 3.91
CA VAL A 52 14.66 -2.60 3.50
C VAL A 52 14.44 -2.78 2.00
N SER A 53 14.93 -3.88 1.42
CA SER A 53 14.66 -4.20 0.01
C SER A 53 13.16 -4.47 -0.23
N PRO A 54 12.64 -4.30 -1.45
CA PRO A 54 11.27 -4.68 -1.81
C PRO A 54 10.92 -6.12 -1.44
N GLU A 55 11.85 -7.06 -1.60
CA GLU A 55 11.65 -8.47 -1.24
C GLU A 55 11.49 -8.65 0.27
N GLU A 56 12.37 -8.04 1.07
CA GLU A 56 12.29 -8.07 2.54
C GLU A 56 10.99 -7.40 3.03
N ALA A 57 10.62 -6.27 2.44
CA ALA A 57 9.34 -5.59 2.72
C ALA A 57 8.14 -6.50 2.46
N GLY A 58 8.20 -7.29 1.37
CA GLY A 58 7.20 -8.31 1.05
C GLY A 58 7.08 -9.43 2.08
N ARG A 59 8.19 -9.80 2.74
CA ARG A 59 8.20 -10.80 3.82
C ARG A 59 7.73 -10.22 5.17
N MET A 60 8.01 -8.94 5.43
CA MET A 60 7.64 -8.26 6.67
C MET A 60 6.18 -7.76 6.68
N CYS A 61 5.66 -7.35 5.52
CA CYS A 61 4.29 -6.84 5.42
C CYS A 61 3.28 -7.93 5.77
N ILE A 62 2.34 -7.61 6.66
CA ILE A 62 1.26 -8.52 7.08
C ILE A 62 -0.06 -8.27 6.33
N GLU A 63 -0.02 -7.49 5.24
CA GLU A 63 -1.15 -7.33 4.32
C GLU A 63 -2.42 -6.72 4.97
N CYS A 64 -2.25 -5.93 6.05
CA CYS A 64 -3.35 -5.42 6.90
C CYS A 64 -4.20 -4.28 6.31
N LEU A 65 -3.90 -3.78 5.10
CA LEU A 65 -4.61 -2.69 4.40
C LEU A 65 -4.60 -1.30 5.08
N ALA A 66 -4.17 -1.17 6.33
CA ALA A 66 -4.26 0.08 7.09
C ALA A 66 -3.60 1.28 6.39
N CYS A 67 -2.45 1.07 5.73
CA CYS A 67 -1.76 2.13 4.99
C CYS A 67 -2.49 2.56 3.71
N GLU A 68 -3.16 1.64 3.00
CA GLU A 68 -4.03 1.97 1.86
C GLU A 68 -5.24 2.77 2.31
N VAL A 69 -5.94 2.27 3.34
CA VAL A 69 -7.16 2.90 3.89
C VAL A 69 -6.88 4.31 4.39
N GLU A 70 -5.85 4.50 5.22
CA GLU A 70 -5.52 5.83 5.75
C GLU A 70 -4.99 6.78 4.66
N CYS A 71 -4.26 6.25 3.65
CA CYS A 71 -3.87 7.06 2.51
C CYS A 71 -5.08 7.54 1.70
N SER A 72 -6.09 6.69 1.51
CA SER A 72 -7.30 7.03 0.78
C SER A 72 -8.20 7.99 1.56
N LEU A 73 -8.37 7.80 2.86
CA LEU A 73 -9.32 8.58 3.67
C LEU A 73 -8.75 9.93 4.13
N LYS A 74 -7.45 10.00 4.42
CA LYS A 74 -6.82 11.18 5.05
C LYS A 74 -5.61 11.70 4.29
N GLY A 75 -5.12 10.94 3.32
CA GLY A 75 -3.97 11.31 2.48
C GLY A 75 -4.39 11.70 1.07
N LYS A 76 -3.64 11.19 0.09
CA LYS A 76 -3.82 11.48 -1.34
C LYS A 76 -4.21 10.25 -2.17
N GLY A 77 -4.52 9.11 -1.53
CA GLY A 77 -4.87 7.88 -2.24
C GLY A 77 -3.75 7.35 -3.16
N ALA A 78 -2.50 7.48 -2.72
CA ALA A 78 -1.31 7.08 -3.48
C ALA A 78 -0.94 5.60 -3.36
N ILE A 79 -1.45 4.92 -2.32
CA ILE A 79 -1.18 3.50 -2.07
C ILE A 79 -2.33 2.66 -2.63
N ARG A 80 -1.96 1.55 -3.26
CA ARG A 80 -2.87 0.47 -3.65
C ARG A 80 -2.34 -0.85 -3.09
N ILE A 81 -3.23 -1.62 -2.49
CA ILE A 81 -2.98 -3.02 -2.14
C ILE A 81 -3.94 -3.89 -2.96
N GLU A 82 -3.37 -4.82 -3.71
CA GLU A 82 -4.12 -5.78 -4.50
C GLU A 82 -4.01 -7.16 -3.85
N LEU A 83 -5.16 -7.71 -3.46
CA LEU A 83 -5.31 -9.05 -2.89
C LEU A 83 -6.20 -9.88 -3.83
N PRO A 84 -5.63 -10.56 -4.84
CA PRO A 84 -6.39 -11.41 -5.73
C PRO A 84 -7.04 -12.56 -4.96
N ILE A 85 -8.36 -12.71 -5.09
CA ILE A 85 -9.11 -13.82 -4.54
C ILE A 85 -9.51 -14.72 -5.72
N PRO A 86 -8.91 -15.92 -5.85
CA PRO A 86 -9.26 -16.84 -6.92
C PRO A 86 -10.77 -17.15 -6.93
N GLY A 87 -11.40 -17.06 -8.11
CA GLY A 87 -12.84 -17.31 -8.26
C GLY A 87 -13.76 -16.12 -7.93
N LEU A 88 -13.23 -14.99 -7.43
CA LEU A 88 -14.07 -13.85 -7.04
C LEU A 88 -14.69 -13.14 -8.24
N GLU A 89 -13.94 -12.97 -9.33
CA GLU A 89 -14.46 -12.29 -10.53
C GLU A 89 -15.57 -13.13 -11.20
N GLU A 90 -15.37 -14.43 -11.29
CA GLU A 90 -16.36 -15.39 -11.78
C GLU A 90 -17.61 -15.39 -10.88
N TYR A 91 -17.43 -15.38 -9.56
CA TYR A 91 -18.53 -15.26 -8.61
C TYR A 91 -19.30 -13.95 -8.80
N ARG A 92 -18.60 -12.80 -8.92
CA ARG A 92 -19.23 -11.49 -9.15
C ARG A 92 -19.98 -11.45 -10.47
N ALA A 93 -19.43 -12.02 -11.54
CA ALA A 93 -20.08 -12.10 -12.84
C ALA A 93 -21.38 -12.91 -12.78
N ARG A 94 -21.39 -14.04 -12.05
CA ARG A 94 -22.58 -14.87 -11.85
C ARG A 94 -23.74 -14.13 -11.16
N TRP A 95 -23.45 -13.20 -10.26
CA TRP A 95 -24.44 -12.50 -9.43
C TRP A 95 -24.60 -11.01 -9.76
N ARG A 96 -24.04 -10.56 -10.89
CA ARG A 96 -24.19 -9.17 -11.33
C ARG A 96 -25.62 -8.97 -11.84
N ARG A 97 -26.44 -8.29 -11.04
CA ARG A 97 -27.78 -7.81 -11.44
C ARG A 97 -27.66 -6.66 -12.42
#